data_AF-A0A432W4T4-F1
#
_entry.id   AF-A0A432W4T4-F1
#
_cell.length_a   1.000
_cell.length_b   1.000
_cell.length_c   1.000
_cell.angle_alpha   90.00
_cell.angle_beta   90.00
_cell.angle_gamma   90.00
#
_symmetry.space_group_name_H-M   'P 1'
#
loop_
_entity.id
_entity.type
_entity.pdbx_description
1 polymer ?
#
loop_
_entity_poly.entity_id
_entity_poly.type
_entity_poly.pdbx_seq_one_letter_code
_entity_poly.pdbx_strand_id
1 'polypeptide(L)'
;MSKWAQELQLEHSNHPIKLDLKRLTVVADTPDGKVPLYQMGSGENWVGYHLVTYMALAKWFIKRKRPVPSFVFFDQPTQVYFPTDIDSTGNIEEIPVDEDRRAVKKMFRWLYDLIQHEFEGRFQVIVTDHADIDEDWFQECVRDKKWRGDEALIPLSWIE
;
A
#
# COMPACT_ATOMS: atom_id res chain seq x y z
N MET A 1 -7.25 8.30 -9.58
CA MET A 1 -5.89 8.42 -9.00
C MET A 1 -5.79 9.67 -8.14
N SER A 2 -6.04 10.89 -8.64
CA SER A 2 -5.89 12.13 -7.85
C SER A 2 -6.59 12.13 -6.48
N LYS A 3 -7.89 11.76 -6.42
CA LYS A 3 -8.64 11.62 -5.15
C LYS A 3 -7.89 10.75 -4.13
N TRP A 4 -7.45 9.58 -4.55
CA TRP A 4 -6.78 8.62 -3.68
C TRP A 4 -5.35 9.04 -3.29
N ALA A 5 -4.64 9.72 -4.19
CA ALA A 5 -3.34 10.33 -3.86
C ALA A 5 -3.51 11.41 -2.77
N GLN A 6 -4.60 12.18 -2.80
CA GLN A 6 -4.91 13.18 -1.78
C GLN A 6 -5.29 12.55 -0.43
N GLU A 7 -6.08 11.47 -0.45
CA GLU A 7 -6.43 10.72 0.77
C GLU A 7 -5.19 10.19 1.49
N LEU A 8 -4.18 9.74 0.73
CA LEU A 8 -2.89 9.31 1.26
C LEU A 8 -1.93 10.47 1.59
N GLN A 9 -2.25 11.71 1.18
CA GLN A 9 -1.42 12.91 1.34
C GLN A 9 -0.07 12.81 0.62
N LEU A 10 -0.06 12.23 -0.59
CA LEU A 10 1.16 12.10 -1.39
C LEU A 10 1.62 13.47 -1.92
N GLU A 11 2.93 13.62 -2.12
CA GLU A 11 3.55 14.77 -2.76
C GLU A 11 2.93 15.02 -4.14
N HIS A 12 2.66 16.29 -4.48
CA HIS A 12 1.95 16.70 -5.70
C HIS A 12 0.51 16.20 -5.86
N SER A 13 -0.11 15.57 -4.85
CA SER A 13 -1.50 15.10 -4.92
C SER A 13 -2.54 16.22 -5.08
N ASN A 14 -2.17 17.47 -4.80
CA ASN A 14 -2.95 18.67 -5.11
C ASN A 14 -3.07 18.95 -6.62
N HIS A 15 -2.30 18.25 -7.46
CA HIS A 15 -2.33 18.34 -8.92
C HIS A 15 -2.99 17.09 -9.55
N PRO A 16 -3.42 17.16 -10.82
CA PRO A 16 -3.90 15.98 -11.53
C PRO A 16 -2.83 14.88 -11.61
N ILE A 17 -3.14 13.71 -11.05
CA ILE A 17 -2.30 12.51 -11.08
C ILE A 17 -2.81 11.56 -12.15
N LYS A 18 -1.93 11.11 -13.05
CA LYS A 18 -2.24 10.14 -14.09
C LYS A 18 -1.12 9.14 -14.31
N LEU A 19 -1.49 8.00 -14.89
CA LEU A 19 -0.55 7.04 -15.48
C LEU A 19 -0.24 7.49 -16.92
N ASP A 20 1.00 7.86 -17.21
CA ASP A 20 1.46 8.11 -18.57
C ASP A 20 1.68 6.77 -19.27
N LEU A 21 0.75 6.38 -20.16
CA LEU A 21 0.79 5.09 -20.84
C LEU A 21 1.98 4.94 -21.81
N LYS A 22 2.58 6.05 -22.30
CA LYS A 22 3.73 5.97 -23.20
C LYS A 22 5.03 5.72 -22.44
N ARG A 23 5.14 6.33 -21.25
CA ARG A 23 6.33 6.22 -20.39
C ARG A 23 6.18 5.16 -19.30
N LEU A 24 4.99 4.60 -19.13
CA LEU A 24 4.63 3.63 -18.10
C LEU A 24 5.02 4.10 -16.68
N THR A 25 4.75 5.37 -16.39
CA THR A 25 5.07 5.99 -15.10
C THR A 25 3.94 6.90 -14.63
N VAL A 26 3.85 7.10 -13.32
CA VAL A 26 2.95 8.10 -12.73
C VAL A 26 3.53 9.48 -12.99
N VAL A 27 2.66 10.43 -13.36
CA VAL A 27 3.02 11.83 -13.52
C VAL A 27 2.00 12.73 -12.84
N ALA A 28 2.48 13.80 -12.22
CA ALA A 28 1.67 14.93 -11.77
C ALA A 28 1.74 16.03 -12.83
N ASP A 29 0.59 16.55 -13.26
CA ASP A 29 0.52 17.71 -14.16
C ASP A 29 0.54 19.00 -13.33
N THR A 30 1.72 19.61 -13.13
CA THR A 30 1.88 20.87 -12.38
C THR A 30 1.87 22.08 -13.34
N PRO A 31 1.70 23.31 -12.83
CA PRO A 31 1.82 24.53 -13.65
C PRO A 31 3.19 24.67 -14.35
N ASP A 32 4.25 24.15 -13.74
CA ASP A 32 5.63 24.24 -14.24
C ASP A 32 6.02 23.08 -15.16
N GLY A 33 5.13 22.11 -15.34
CA GLY A 33 5.31 20.98 -16.24
C GLY A 33 4.90 19.65 -15.62
N LYS A 34 5.24 18.56 -16.32
CA LYS A 34 4.99 17.22 -15.80
C LYS A 34 6.11 16.81 -14.87
N VAL A 35 5.76 16.45 -13.64
CA VAL A 35 6.68 15.83 -12.69
C VAL A 35 6.46 14.31 -12.75
N PRO A 36 7.41 13.51 -13.25
CA PRO A 36 7.33 12.05 -13.24
C PRO A 36 7.69 11.46 -11.88
N LEU A 37 7.23 10.24 -11.59
CA LEU A 37 7.40 9.57 -10.30
C LEU A 37 8.84 9.57 -9.76
N TYR A 38 9.84 9.38 -10.63
CA TYR A 38 11.25 9.34 -10.22
C TYR A 38 11.78 10.70 -9.72
N GLN A 39 11.06 11.80 -9.97
CA GLN A 39 11.36 13.13 -9.44
C GLN A 39 10.53 13.46 -8.19
N MET A 40 9.56 12.63 -7.82
CA MET A 40 8.77 12.80 -6.60
C MET A 40 9.57 12.21 -5.44
N GLY A 41 9.87 13.04 -4.46
CA GLY A 41 10.66 12.70 -3.28
C GLY A 41 9.81 12.11 -2.16
N SER A 42 9.88 10.79 -2.03
CA SER A 42 10.34 10.01 -0.87
C SER A 42 10.04 8.55 -1.22
N GLY A 43 10.68 7.58 -0.55
CA GLY A 43 10.30 6.18 -0.77
C GLY A 43 8.81 5.93 -0.43
N GLU A 44 8.28 6.65 0.54
CA GLU A 44 6.87 6.62 0.94
C GLU A 44 5.95 7.10 -0.19
N ASN A 45 6.35 8.19 -0.88
CA ASN A 45 5.62 8.68 -2.05
C ASN A 45 5.61 7.64 -3.17
N TRP A 46 6.73 6.95 -3.39
CA TRP A 46 6.81 5.90 -4.40
C TRP A 46 5.86 4.75 -4.07
N VAL A 47 5.91 4.23 -2.85
CA VAL A 47 4.99 3.18 -2.38
C VAL A 47 3.54 3.64 -2.53
N GLY A 48 3.20 4.83 -2.05
CA GLY A 48 1.86 5.38 -2.14
C GLY A 48 1.35 5.48 -3.58
N TYR A 49 2.17 5.98 -4.50
CA TYR A 49 1.79 6.07 -5.91
C TYR A 49 1.68 4.70 -6.58
N HIS A 50 2.49 3.72 -6.21
CA HIS A 50 2.33 2.34 -6.66
C HIS A 50 0.99 1.77 -6.19
N LEU A 51 0.65 1.89 -4.91
CA LEU A 51 -0.62 1.43 -4.35
C LEU A 51 -1.82 2.07 -5.06
N VAL A 52 -1.82 3.40 -5.21
CA VAL A 52 -2.86 4.15 -5.94
C VAL A 52 -3.00 3.66 -7.37
N THR A 53 -1.89 3.39 -8.05
CA THR A 53 -1.88 2.93 -9.44
C THR A 53 -2.44 1.52 -9.57
N TYR A 54 -1.99 0.57 -8.74
CA TYR A 54 -2.50 -0.81 -8.73
C TYR A 54 -4.00 -0.85 -8.45
N MET A 55 -4.47 -0.11 -7.45
CA MET A 55 -5.90 -0.02 -7.15
C MET A 55 -6.69 0.60 -8.30
N ALA A 56 -6.13 1.61 -8.98
CA ALA A 56 -6.83 2.31 -10.06
C ALA A 56 -7.00 1.40 -11.28
N LEU A 57 -5.96 0.63 -11.59
CA LEU A 57 -5.98 -0.39 -12.63
C LEU A 57 -6.95 -1.52 -12.28
N ALA A 58 -6.88 -2.07 -11.07
CA ALA A 58 -7.81 -3.11 -10.60
C ALA A 58 -9.27 -2.67 -10.74
N LYS A 59 -9.60 -1.47 -10.26
CA LYS A 59 -10.96 -0.90 -10.37
C LYS A 59 -11.37 -0.73 -11.83
N TRP A 60 -10.46 -0.28 -12.70
CA TRP A 60 -10.75 -0.16 -14.13
C TRP A 60 -11.00 -1.51 -14.79
N PHE A 61 -10.17 -2.52 -14.51
CA PHE A 61 -10.33 -3.87 -15.06
C PHE A 61 -11.65 -4.50 -14.64
N ILE A 62 -12.01 -4.41 -13.36
CA ILE A 62 -13.29 -4.91 -12.82
C ILE A 62 -14.47 -4.21 -13.49
N LYS A 63 -14.48 -2.87 -13.55
CA LYS A 63 -15.55 -2.11 -14.18
C LYS A 63 -15.71 -2.44 -15.66
N ARG A 64 -14.61 -2.73 -16.35
CA ARG A 64 -14.59 -3.08 -17.78
C ARG A 64 -14.76 -4.58 -18.05
N LYS A 65 -14.97 -5.41 -17.01
CA LYS A 65 -15.05 -6.88 -17.12
C LYS A 65 -13.86 -7.45 -17.91
N ARG A 66 -12.64 -6.98 -17.62
CA ARG A 66 -11.43 -7.49 -18.26
C ARG A 66 -11.00 -8.81 -17.58
N PRO A 67 -10.38 -9.74 -18.30
CA PRO A 67 -9.94 -11.03 -17.76
C PRO A 67 -8.63 -10.90 -16.97
N VAL A 68 -8.62 -10.02 -15.97
CA VAL A 68 -7.48 -9.82 -15.04
C VAL A 68 -7.89 -10.42 -13.69
N PRO A 69 -6.99 -11.15 -13.00
CA PRO A 69 -7.27 -11.65 -11.65
C PRO A 69 -7.79 -10.55 -10.74
N SER A 70 -8.82 -10.89 -9.96
CA SER A 70 -9.48 -9.96 -9.04
C SER A 70 -8.80 -9.95 -7.66
N PHE A 71 -7.48 -10.01 -7.64
CA PHE A 71 -6.69 -9.85 -6.43
C PHE A 71 -5.33 -9.21 -6.71
N VAL A 72 -4.68 -8.70 -5.66
CA VAL A 72 -3.27 -8.28 -5.67
C VAL A 72 -2.59 -8.68 -4.37
N PHE A 73 -1.29 -8.96 -4.47
CA PHE A 73 -0.42 -9.28 -3.35
C PHE A 73 0.61 -8.17 -3.18
N PHE A 74 0.73 -7.60 -1.98
CA PHE A 74 1.76 -6.65 -1.61
C PHE A 74 2.69 -7.26 -0.58
N ASP A 75 3.99 -7.22 -0.88
CA ASP A 75 5.03 -7.73 0.01
C ASP A 75 5.75 -6.56 0.69
N GLN A 76 5.60 -6.49 2.01
CA GLN A 76 6.19 -5.51 2.92
C GLN A 76 6.07 -4.04 2.46
N PRO A 77 4.87 -3.55 2.09
CA PRO A 77 4.71 -2.17 1.64
C PRO A 77 5.16 -1.14 2.69
N THR A 78 5.15 -1.47 3.99
CA THR A 78 5.56 -0.52 5.02
C THR A 78 7.05 -0.48 5.31
N GLN A 79 7.89 -1.32 4.68
CA GLN A 79 9.32 -1.41 4.99
C GLN A 79 10.02 -0.04 4.97
N VAL A 80 9.58 0.87 4.09
CA VAL A 80 10.13 2.23 3.97
C VAL A 80 9.96 3.09 5.23
N TYR A 81 8.99 2.79 6.08
CA TYR A 81 8.67 3.51 7.32
C TYR A 81 9.38 2.92 8.54
N PHE A 82 9.97 1.73 8.43
CA PHE A 82 10.63 1.06 9.55
C PHE A 82 12.13 1.33 9.54
N PRO A 83 12.74 1.55 10.71
CA PRO A 83 14.20 1.68 10.82
C PRO A 83 14.89 0.37 10.46
N THR A 84 15.98 0.45 9.71
CA THR A 84 16.72 -0.70 9.17
C THR A 84 17.42 -1.55 10.25
N ASP A 85 17.70 -0.97 11.42
CA ASP A 85 18.63 -1.52 12.42
C ASP A 85 17.96 -2.11 13.68
N ILE A 86 16.63 -2.26 13.70
CA ILE A 86 15.91 -2.75 14.87
C ILE A 86 15.27 -4.10 14.57
N ASP A 87 15.54 -5.10 15.43
CA ASP A 87 14.74 -6.33 15.53
C ASP A 87 13.31 -5.94 15.92
N SER A 88 12.50 -5.57 14.93
CA SER A 88 11.17 -5.00 15.18
C SER A 88 10.19 -6.10 15.61
N THR A 89 9.41 -5.81 16.64
CA THR A 89 8.26 -6.64 16.99
C THR A 89 7.10 -6.51 15.99
N GLY A 90 7.22 -5.59 15.02
CA GLY A 90 6.19 -5.27 14.04
C GLY A 90 5.14 -4.31 14.59
N ASN A 91 5.14 -4.06 15.90
CA ASN A 91 4.28 -3.07 16.51
C ASN A 91 4.60 -1.68 15.94
N ILE A 92 3.62 -1.02 15.34
CA ILE A 92 3.81 0.32 14.75
C ILE A 92 4.22 1.37 15.79
N GLU A 93 4.02 1.12 17.09
CA GLU A 93 4.50 1.95 18.19
C GLU A 93 6.04 2.00 18.29
N GLU A 94 6.75 1.06 17.65
CA GLU A 94 8.22 1.07 17.56
C GLU A 94 8.75 2.06 16.52
N ILE A 95 7.90 2.52 15.60
CA ILE A 95 8.28 3.53 14.62
C ILE A 95 8.54 4.84 15.39
N PRO A 96 9.79 5.36 15.37
CA PRO A 96 10.17 6.48 16.24
C PRO A 96 9.57 7.82 15.77
N VAL A 97 9.27 7.92 14.48
CA VAL A 97 8.68 9.12 13.88
C VAL A 97 7.16 8.97 13.87
N ASP A 98 6.46 9.87 14.57
CA ASP A 98 4.99 9.85 14.65
C ASP A 98 4.33 10.02 13.28
N GLU A 99 4.95 10.79 12.38
CA GLU A 99 4.49 10.97 11.00
C GLU A 99 4.49 9.65 10.22
N ASP A 100 5.58 8.88 10.30
CA ASP A 100 5.72 7.57 9.66
C ASP A 100 4.71 6.57 10.22
N ARG A 101 4.51 6.55 11.54
CA ARG A 101 3.48 5.72 12.20
C ARG A 101 2.08 6.06 11.69
N ARG A 102 1.76 7.35 11.60
CA ARG A 102 0.50 7.83 11.04
C ARG A 102 0.37 7.48 9.57
N ALA A 103 1.45 7.50 8.80
CA ALA A 103 1.46 7.15 7.39
C ALA A 103 1.16 5.66 7.19
N VAL A 104 1.79 4.76 7.96
CA VAL A 104 1.49 3.31 7.96
C VAL A 104 0.02 3.05 8.26
N LYS A 105 -0.49 3.63 9.36
CA LYS A 105 -1.90 3.47 9.75
C LYS A 105 -2.85 4.00 8.69
N LYS A 106 -2.55 5.18 8.12
CA LYS A 106 -3.34 5.78 7.04
C LYS A 106 -3.34 4.89 5.79
N MET A 107 -2.20 4.30 5.43
CA MET A 107 -2.08 3.42 4.28
C MET A 107 -2.98 2.19 4.41
N PHE A 108 -2.90 1.47 5.54
CA PHE A 108 -3.76 0.30 5.77
C PHE A 108 -5.22 0.67 5.90
N ARG A 109 -5.53 1.78 6.58
CA ARG A 109 -6.91 2.27 6.68
C ARG A 109 -7.48 2.62 5.30
N TRP A 110 -6.69 3.29 4.46
CA TRP A 110 -7.06 3.60 3.09
C TRP A 110 -7.33 2.33 2.28
N LEU A 111 -6.46 1.32 2.34
CA LEU A 111 -6.70 0.03 1.67
C LEU A 111 -8.00 -0.63 2.15
N TYR A 112 -8.20 -0.68 3.48
CA TYR A 112 -9.41 -1.25 4.08
C TYR A 112 -10.68 -0.57 3.57
N ASP A 113 -10.77 0.76 3.72
CA ASP A 113 -11.94 1.53 3.32
C ASP A 113 -12.17 1.46 1.80
N LEU A 114 -11.09 1.47 1.02
CA LEU A 114 -11.16 1.36 -0.43
C LEU A 114 -11.80 0.04 -0.87
N ILE A 115 -11.38 -1.09 -0.28
CA ILE A 115 -11.93 -2.41 -0.62
C ILE A 115 -13.40 -2.54 -0.23
N GLN A 116 -13.77 -2.02 0.93
CA GLN A 116 -15.15 -2.04 1.41
C GLN A 116 -16.09 -1.19 0.53
N HIS A 117 -15.62 -0.02 0.09
CA HIS A 117 -16.52 0.98 -0.53
C HIS A 117 -16.42 1.08 -2.05
N GLU A 118 -15.27 0.78 -2.65
CA GLU A 118 -15.04 1.05 -4.09
C GLU A 118 -15.05 -0.21 -4.95
N PHE A 119 -15.00 -1.40 -4.34
CA PHE A 119 -14.86 -2.68 -5.05
C PHE A 119 -16.06 -3.63 -4.91
N GLU A 120 -17.01 -3.37 -4.01
CA GLU A 120 -18.26 -4.17 -3.84
C GLU A 120 -17.98 -5.68 -3.66
N GLY A 121 -16.93 -6.03 -2.92
CA GLY A 121 -16.53 -7.44 -2.70
C GLY A 121 -15.96 -8.17 -3.93
N ARG A 122 -15.66 -7.46 -5.03
CA ARG A 122 -15.12 -8.06 -6.28
C ARG A 122 -13.61 -8.01 -6.39
N PHE A 123 -12.91 -7.62 -5.33
CA PHE A 123 -11.45 -7.54 -5.35
C PHE A 123 -10.88 -7.87 -3.98
N GLN A 124 -9.77 -8.62 -3.97
CA GLN A 124 -9.05 -8.99 -2.76
C GLN A 124 -7.67 -8.34 -2.74
N VAL A 125 -7.30 -7.77 -1.59
CA VAL A 125 -5.92 -7.35 -1.32
C VAL A 125 -5.35 -8.30 -0.28
N ILE A 126 -4.18 -8.85 -0.58
CA ILE A 126 -3.38 -9.67 0.33
C ILE A 126 -2.11 -8.89 0.62
N VAL A 127 -1.79 -8.70 1.89
CA VAL A 127 -0.57 -8.01 2.32
C VAL A 127 0.20 -8.91 3.26
N THR A 128 1.48 -9.10 2.99
CA THR A 128 2.45 -9.60 3.97
C THR A 128 3.24 -8.43 4.51
N ASP A 129 3.22 -8.24 5.83
CA ASP A 129 3.92 -7.14 6.46
C ASP A 129 4.28 -7.49 7.90
N HIS A 130 5.25 -6.78 8.46
CA HIS A 130 5.54 -6.79 9.89
C HIS A 130 4.61 -5.87 10.67
N ALA A 131 4.05 -4.83 10.03
CA ALA A 131 3.17 -3.86 10.65
C ALA A 131 1.99 -4.53 11.37
N ASP A 132 1.83 -4.20 12.66
CA ASP A 132 0.78 -4.69 13.53
C ASP A 132 0.10 -3.50 14.22
N ILE A 133 -1.18 -3.28 13.90
CA ILE A 133 -1.98 -2.16 14.40
C ILE A 133 -3.02 -2.70 15.36
N ASP A 134 -2.96 -2.30 16.63
CA ASP A 134 -3.88 -2.73 17.69
C ASP A 134 -5.26 -2.03 17.59
N GLU A 135 -5.96 -2.26 16.49
CA GLU A 135 -7.32 -1.78 16.25
C GLU A 135 -8.17 -2.88 15.59
N ASP A 136 -9.43 -3.01 16.01
CA ASP A 136 -10.33 -4.10 15.59
C ASP A 136 -10.39 -4.28 14.07
N TRP A 137 -10.52 -3.19 13.30
CA TRP A 137 -10.62 -3.28 11.83
C TRP A 137 -9.37 -3.87 11.17
N PHE A 138 -8.19 -3.69 11.78
CA PHE A 138 -6.95 -4.25 11.29
C PHE A 138 -6.81 -5.70 11.75
N GLN A 139 -7.04 -5.97 13.03
CA GLN A 139 -6.94 -7.31 13.61
C GLN A 139 -7.95 -8.29 12.99
N GLU A 140 -9.15 -7.83 12.66
CA GLU A 140 -10.15 -8.60 11.90
C GLU A 140 -9.69 -8.98 10.48
N CYS A 141 -8.69 -8.28 9.92
CA CYS A 141 -8.09 -8.59 8.63
C CYS A 141 -6.89 -9.53 8.72
N VAL A 142 -6.29 -9.70 9.90
CA VAL A 142 -5.19 -10.64 10.13
C VAL A 142 -5.74 -12.07 9.99
N ARG A 143 -5.09 -12.89 9.15
CA ARG A 143 -5.56 -14.24 8.80
C ARG A 143 -4.68 -15.36 9.32
N ASP A 144 -3.45 -15.05 9.67
CA ASP A 144 -2.47 -16.01 10.17
C ASP A 144 -1.85 -15.50 11.47
N LYS A 145 -1.13 -16.36 12.17
CA LYS A 145 -0.35 -15.98 13.34
C LYS A 145 0.74 -14.98 12.95
N LYS A 146 1.18 -14.19 13.93
CA LYS A 146 2.40 -13.40 13.79
C LYS A 146 3.57 -14.36 13.59
N TRP A 147 4.20 -14.31 12.43
CA TRP A 147 5.34 -15.17 12.10
C TRP A 147 6.56 -14.75 12.93
N ARG A 148 6.98 -15.63 13.85
CA ARG A 148 8.14 -15.46 14.74
C ARG A 148 8.70 -16.82 15.13
N GLY A 149 10.02 -16.92 15.24
CA GLY A 149 10.69 -18.17 15.60
C GLY A 149 10.37 -19.27 14.59
N ASP A 150 9.80 -20.38 15.08
CA ASP A 150 9.43 -21.54 14.26
C ASP A 150 8.09 -21.37 13.51
N GLU A 151 7.32 -20.32 13.81
CA GLU A 151 6.10 -19.97 13.09
C GLU A 151 6.46 -19.07 11.89
N ALA A 152 6.35 -19.61 10.68
CA ALA A 152 6.68 -18.92 9.43
C ALA A 152 5.67 -19.25 8.34
N LEU A 153 5.61 -18.40 7.30
CA LEU A 153 4.77 -18.62 6.11
C LEU A 153 5.01 -19.99 5.47
N ILE A 154 6.28 -20.42 5.40
CA ILE A 154 6.68 -21.76 4.98
C ILE A 154 6.90 -22.59 6.24
N PRO A 155 6.05 -23.59 6.53
CA PRO A 155 6.23 -24.46 7.69
C PRO A 155 7.58 -25.17 7.62
N LEU A 156 8.27 -25.30 8.76
CA LEU A 156 9.53 -26.05 8.84
C LEU A 156 9.39 -27.49 8.35
N SER A 157 8.22 -28.11 8.59
CA SER A 157 7.89 -29.46 8.13
C SER A 157 7.85 -29.63 6.60
N TRP A 158 7.91 -28.55 5.81
CA TRP A 158 8.02 -28.63 4.35
C TRP A 158 9.48 -28.71 3.86
N ILE A 159 10.43 -28.34 4.72
CA ILE A 159 11.87 -28.27 4.41
C ILE A 159 12.60 -29.54 4.91
N GLU A 160 11.95 -30.30 5.80
CA GLU A 160 12.36 -31.63 6.28
C GLU A 160 12.02 -32.75 5.29
#